data_AF-X0ULS2-F1
#
_entry.id   AF-X0ULS2-F1
#
_cell.length_a   1.000
_cell.length_b   1.000
_cell.length_c   1.000
_cell.angle_alpha   90.00
_cell.angle_beta   90.00
_cell.angle_gamma   90.00
#
_symmetry.space_group_name_H-M   'P 1'
#
loop_
_entity.id
_entity.type
_entity.pdbx_description
1 polymer ?
#
loop_
_entity_poly.entity_id
_entity_poly.type
_entity_poly.pdbx_seq_one_letter_code
_entity_poly.pdbx_strand_id
1 'polypeptide(L)'
;FALRLFYEQAKILWPSSMLKSINFDKHYSNIINRGNKIIKKAEKTLKDAKINHNLNLLYEVEFPLLEKDMMLLINPDGIERLKLLLETYNELFPERDKDIPLTKEEHKLIMNRIVNKF
;
A
#
# COMPACT_ATOMS: atom_id res chain seq x y z
N PHE A 1 -3.33 0.92 2.44
CA PHE A 1 -3.52 2.27 1.89
C PHE A 1 -2.42 2.69 0.90
N ALA A 2 -1.17 2.92 1.31
CA ALA A 2 -0.09 3.42 0.42
C ALA A 2 0.10 2.62 -0.88
N LEU A 3 0.01 1.29 -0.82
CA LEU A 3 0.05 0.43 -2.00
C LEU A 3 -1.09 0.69 -2.99
N ARG A 4 -2.30 0.96 -2.49
CA ARG A 4 -3.46 1.31 -3.32
C ARG A 4 -3.25 2.66 -3.99
N LEU A 5 -2.76 3.65 -3.23
CA LEU A 5 -2.43 4.98 -3.75
C LEU A 5 -1.45 4.88 -4.93
N PHE A 6 -0.36 4.13 -4.76
CA PHE A 6 0.61 3.89 -5.83
C PHE A 6 0.01 3.15 -7.02
N TYR A 7 -0.79 2.11 -6.75
CA TYR A 7 -1.45 1.33 -7.79
C TYR A 7 -2.38 2.17 -8.67
N GLU A 8 -3.25 2.96 -8.05
CA GLU A 8 -4.17 3.86 -8.75
C GLU A 8 -3.40 4.89 -9.58
N GLN A 9 -2.34 5.46 -9.02
CA GLN A 9 -1.53 6.46 -9.69
C GLN A 9 -0.73 5.89 -10.87
N ALA A 10 -0.13 4.70 -10.71
CA ALA A 10 0.56 4.01 -11.80
C ALA A 10 -0.39 3.72 -12.97
N LYS A 11 -1.65 3.37 -12.69
CA LYS A 11 -2.69 3.19 -13.73
C LYS A 11 -3.03 4.47 -14.49
N ILE A 12 -2.83 5.64 -13.89
CA ILE A 12 -3.06 6.93 -14.53
C ILE A 12 -1.84 7.34 -15.37
N LEU A 13 -0.64 7.10 -14.87
CA LEU A 13 0.59 7.63 -15.44
C LEU A 13 1.23 6.73 -16.50
N TRP A 14 1.10 5.40 -16.36
CA TRP A 14 1.86 4.46 -17.19
C TRP A 14 0.99 3.88 -18.30
N PRO A 15 1.59 3.62 -19.49
CA PRO A 15 0.88 2.95 -20.58
C PRO A 15 0.33 1.59 -20.13
N SER A 16 -0.90 1.29 -20.53
CA SER A 16 -1.56 0.02 -20.18
C SER A 16 -0.80 -1.21 -20.68
N SER A 17 -0.10 -1.09 -21.81
CA SER A 17 0.78 -2.14 -22.35
C SER A 17 1.96 -2.46 -21.42
N MET A 18 2.56 -1.43 -20.83
CA MET A 18 3.65 -1.57 -19.85
C MET A 18 3.16 -2.21 -18.56
N LEU A 19 1.98 -1.79 -18.06
CA LEU A 19 1.38 -2.41 -16.87
C LEU A 19 1.04 -3.89 -17.09
N LYS A 20 0.59 -4.25 -18.30
CA LYS A 20 0.31 -5.63 -18.69
C LYS A 20 1.59 -6.46 -18.79
N SER A 21 2.67 -5.93 -19.38
CA SER A 21 3.91 -6.69 -19.57
C SER A 21 4.55 -7.13 -18.25
N ILE A 22 4.36 -6.34 -17.18
CA ILE A 22 4.84 -6.66 -15.83
C ILE A 22 3.79 -7.34 -14.94
N ASN A 23 2.63 -7.74 -15.47
CA ASN A 23 1.53 -8.33 -14.71
C ASN A 23 1.10 -7.50 -13.48
N PHE A 24 1.08 -6.17 -13.61
CA PHE A 24 0.91 -5.22 -12.50
C PHE A 24 -0.30 -5.55 -11.60
N ASP A 25 -1.45 -5.83 -12.20
CA ASP A 25 -2.70 -6.16 -11.50
C ASP A 25 -2.58 -7.44 -10.65
N LYS A 26 -1.86 -8.45 -11.16
CA LYS A 26 -1.64 -9.71 -10.44
C LYS A 26 -0.75 -9.49 -9.21
N HIS A 27 0.34 -8.72 -9.37
CA HIS A 27 1.23 -8.39 -8.24
C HIS A 27 0.49 -7.62 -7.15
N TYR A 28 -0.24 -6.57 -7.52
CA TYR A 28 -1.05 -5.80 -6.58
C TYR A 28 -2.06 -6.69 -5.84
N SER A 29 -2.83 -7.50 -6.58
CA SER A 29 -3.84 -8.38 -5.99
C SER A 29 -3.23 -9.41 -5.02
N ASN A 30 -2.07 -9.98 -5.36
CA ASN A 30 -1.37 -10.91 -4.48
C ASN A 30 -0.95 -10.27 -3.15
N ILE A 31 -0.40 -9.05 -3.21
CA ILE A 31 0.02 -8.31 -2.01
C ILE A 31 -1.19 -7.98 -1.14
N ILE A 32 -2.27 -7.45 -1.72
CA ILE A 32 -3.50 -7.12 -0.98
C ILE A 32 -4.11 -8.36 -0.33
N ASN A 33 -4.21 -9.46 -1.07
CA ASN A 33 -4.77 -10.71 -0.55
C ASN A 33 -3.95 -11.26 0.63
N ARG A 34 -2.62 -11.18 0.56
CA ARG A 34 -1.73 -11.58 1.65
C ARG A 34 -1.90 -10.66 2.87
N GLY A 35 -1.89 -9.35 2.66
CA GLY A 35 -2.13 -8.37 3.73
C GLY A 35 -3.46 -8.62 4.45
N ASN A 36 -4.54 -8.83 3.69
CA ASN A 36 -5.86 -9.14 4.25
C ASN A 36 -5.88 -10.44 5.06
N LYS A 37 -5.18 -11.49 4.60
CA LYS A 37 -5.05 -12.74 5.36
C LYS A 37 -4.31 -12.53 6.69
N ILE A 38 -3.23 -11.74 6.68
CA ILE A 38 -2.46 -11.45 7.89
C ILE A 38 -3.28 -10.60 8.86
N ILE A 39 -3.97 -9.56 8.39
CA ILE A 39 -4.86 -8.74 9.23
C ILE A 39 -5.93 -9.60 9.90
N LYS A 40 -6.62 -10.45 9.13
CA LYS A 40 -7.62 -11.38 9.69
C LYS A 40 -7.02 -12.33 10.73
N LYS A 41 -5.80 -12.84 10.48
CA LYS A 41 -5.07 -13.66 11.46
C LYS A 41 -4.79 -12.84 12.72
N ALA A 42 -4.27 -11.63 12.58
CA ALA A 42 -3.94 -10.73 13.67
C ALA A 42 -5.16 -10.38 14.53
N GLU A 43 -6.30 -10.06 13.89
CA GLU A 43 -7.56 -9.78 14.57
C GLU A 43 -8.05 -10.98 15.39
N LYS A 44 -8.01 -12.18 14.80
CA LYS A 44 -8.36 -13.41 15.49
C LYS A 44 -7.41 -13.67 16.67
N THR A 45 -6.11 -13.60 16.44
CA THR A 45 -5.09 -13.79 17.47
C THR A 45 -5.24 -12.80 18.62
N LEU A 46 -5.53 -11.53 18.32
CA LEU A 46 -5.77 -10.51 19.35
C LEU A 46 -7.00 -10.85 20.20
N LYS A 47 -8.09 -11.32 19.57
CA LYS A 47 -9.29 -11.77 20.29
C LYS A 47 -8.97 -12.96 21.19
N ASP A 48 -8.25 -13.95 20.67
CA ASP A 48 -7.87 -15.16 21.41
C ASP A 48 -6.91 -14.84 22.57
N ALA A 49 -5.96 -13.92 22.38
CA ALA A 49 -5.06 -13.45 23.43
C ALA A 49 -5.80 -12.74 24.57
N LYS A 50 -6.83 -11.95 24.25
CA LYS A 50 -7.68 -11.28 25.24
C LYS A 50 -8.50 -12.27 26.06
N ILE A 51 -9.04 -13.32 25.43
CA ILE A 51 -9.85 -14.35 26.10
C ILE A 51 -8.99 -15.24 27.00
N ASN A 52 -7.82 -15.66 26.51
CA ASN A 52 -6.94 -16.60 27.22
C ASN A 52 -5.90 -15.93 28.11
N HIS A 53 -5.87 -14.59 28.17
CA HIS A 53 -4.85 -13.79 28.83
C HIS A 53 -3.40 -14.18 28.45
N ASN A 54 -3.20 -14.64 27.22
CA ASN A 54 -1.92 -15.12 26.72
C ASN A 54 -1.39 -14.22 25.61
N LEU A 55 -0.51 -13.30 25.98
CA LEU A 55 0.12 -12.37 25.04
C LEU A 55 1.12 -13.06 24.10
N ASN A 56 1.59 -14.27 24.42
CA ASN A 56 2.54 -14.98 23.54
C ASN A 56 1.93 -15.33 22.19
N LEU A 57 0.60 -15.44 22.10
CA LEU A 57 -0.12 -15.64 20.84
C LEU A 57 0.18 -14.52 19.84
N LEU A 58 0.47 -13.29 20.30
CA LEU A 58 0.78 -12.16 19.42
C LEU A 58 2.05 -12.39 18.60
N TYR A 59 3.03 -13.17 19.11
CA TYR A 59 4.25 -13.50 18.38
C TYR A 59 4.01 -14.45 17.20
N GLU A 60 2.85 -15.11 17.12
CA GLU A 60 2.49 -15.97 15.98
C GLU A 60 2.06 -15.18 14.74
N VAL A 61 1.88 -13.87 14.86
CA VAL A 61 1.50 -12.99 13.75
C VAL A 61 2.75 -12.40 13.12
N GLU A 62 3.15 -12.98 12.00
CA GLU A 62 4.25 -12.47 11.20
C GLU A 62 3.75 -11.58 10.05
N PHE A 63 4.43 -10.46 9.86
CA PHE A 63 4.27 -9.57 8.70
C PHE A 63 5.49 -9.73 7.80
N PRO A 64 5.47 -10.68 6.85
CA PRO A 64 6.59 -10.90 5.95
C PRO A 64 6.87 -9.64 5.12
N LEU A 65 8.15 -9.34 4.94
CA LEU A 65 8.60 -8.27 4.07
C LEU A 65 8.06 -8.50 2.65
N LEU A 66 7.62 -7.41 2.01
CA LEU A 66 7.06 -7.44 0.66
C LEU A 66 8.14 -7.29 -0.43
N GLU A 67 9.40 -7.11 -0.05
CA GLU A 67 10.52 -6.74 -0.93
C GLU A 67 10.60 -7.58 -2.20
N LYS A 68 10.52 -8.91 -2.10
CA LYS A 68 10.59 -9.81 -3.28
C LYS A 68 9.41 -9.67 -4.24
N ASP A 69 8.22 -9.43 -3.72
CA ASP A 69 7.00 -9.23 -4.53
C ASP A 69 6.90 -7.82 -5.09
N MET A 70 7.59 -6.87 -4.44
CA MET A 70 7.66 -5.48 -4.84
C MET A 70 8.87 -5.18 -5.72
N MET A 71 9.89 -6.04 -5.83
CA MET A 71 11.12 -5.76 -6.61
C MET A 71 10.86 -5.39 -8.09
N LEU A 72 9.75 -5.83 -8.70
CA LEU A 72 9.37 -5.40 -10.06
C LEU A 72 8.59 -4.08 -10.10
N LEU A 73 8.01 -3.66 -8.96
CA LEU A 73 7.20 -2.45 -8.78
C LEU A 73 8.02 -1.30 -8.16
N ILE A 74 9.09 -1.68 -7.47
CA ILE A 74 9.89 -0.90 -6.54
C ILE A 74 11.31 -1.42 -6.74
N ASN A 75 12.08 -0.73 -7.60
CA ASN A 75 13.53 -0.66 -7.45
C ASN A 75 13.84 -0.16 -6.01
N PRO A 76 15.08 -0.11 -5.50
CA PRO A 76 15.37 0.45 -4.17
C PRO A 76 14.65 1.78 -3.87
N ASP A 77 14.45 2.62 -4.90
CA ASP A 77 13.73 3.89 -4.85
C ASP A 77 12.21 3.79 -4.64
N GLY A 78 11.57 2.65 -4.88
CA GLY A 78 10.12 2.55 -4.83
C GLY A 78 9.54 2.60 -3.41
N ILE A 79 10.32 2.22 -2.38
CA ILE A 79 9.94 2.47 -0.98
C ILE A 79 9.94 3.98 -0.72
N GLU A 80 10.94 4.69 -1.20
CA GLU A 80 11.01 6.15 -1.10
C GLU A 80 9.87 6.82 -1.87
N ARG A 81 9.52 6.32 -3.06
CA ARG A 81 8.35 6.80 -3.83
C ARG A 81 7.04 6.57 -3.05
N LEU A 82 6.84 5.39 -2.46
CA LEU A 82 5.66 5.13 -1.63
C LEU A 82 5.59 6.07 -0.42
N LYS A 83 6.73 6.30 0.24
CA LYS A 83 6.83 7.20 1.37
C LYS A 83 6.49 8.64 0.97
N LEU A 84 7.09 9.14 -0.11
CA LEU A 84 6.85 10.48 -0.64
C LEU A 84 5.39 10.69 -1.05
N LEU A 85 4.77 9.67 -1.66
CA LEU A 85 3.36 9.67 -2.01
C LEU A 85 2.46 9.75 -0.78
N LEU A 86 2.76 8.93 0.22
CA LEU A 86 1.97 8.89 1.46
C LEU A 86 2.11 10.19 2.25
N GLU A 87 3.32 10.74 2.38
CA GLU A 87 3.58 12.02 3.04
C GLU A 87 2.85 13.15 2.34
N THR A 88 2.96 13.24 1.01
CA THR A 88 2.27 14.28 0.24
C THR A 88 0.75 14.12 0.28
N TYR A 89 0.23 12.89 0.31
CA TYR A 89 -1.20 12.65 0.55
C TYR A 89 -1.64 13.17 1.91
N ASN A 90 -0.91 12.84 2.99
CA ASN A 90 -1.27 13.24 4.35
C ASN A 90 -1.16 14.77 4.53
N GLU A 91 -0.25 15.44 3.83
CA GLU A 91 -0.17 16.91 3.79
C GLU A 91 -1.39 17.54 3.13
N LEU A 92 -1.84 16.99 2.00
CA LEU A 92 -2.94 17.55 1.21
C LEU A 92 -4.33 17.19 1.77
N PHE A 93 -4.45 16.03 2.42
CA PHE A 93 -5.71 15.45 2.86
C PHE A 93 -5.62 14.86 4.29
N PRO A 94 -5.24 15.66 5.31
CA PRO A 94 -4.89 15.14 6.64
C PRO A 94 -6.03 14.41 7.35
N GLU A 95 -7.27 14.84 7.13
CA GLU A 95 -8.46 14.30 7.80
C GLU A 95 -9.32 13.41 6.90
N ARG A 96 -8.89 13.15 5.67
CA ARG A 96 -9.66 12.36 4.72
C ARG A 96 -9.66 10.89 5.14
N ASP A 97 -10.83 10.27 5.04
CA ASP A 97 -10.96 8.84 5.14
C ASP A 97 -10.14 8.13 4.04
N LYS A 98 -9.21 7.28 4.48
CA LYS A 98 -8.30 6.52 3.64
C LYS A 98 -9.00 5.42 2.87
N ASP A 99 -10.25 5.08 3.16
CA ASP A 99 -11.00 4.09 2.40
C ASP A 99 -11.64 4.68 1.15
N ILE A 100 -11.86 6.00 1.11
CA ILE A 100 -12.39 6.70 -0.06
C ILE A 100 -11.29 6.83 -1.13
N PRO A 101 -11.48 6.26 -2.34
CA PRO A 101 -10.52 6.41 -3.43
C PRO A 101 -10.34 7.88 -3.82
N LEU A 102 -9.16 8.19 -4.36
CA LEU A 102 -8.90 9.52 -4.90
C LEU A 102 -9.50 9.64 -6.31
N THR A 103 -9.98 10.83 -6.63
CA THR A 103 -10.32 11.20 -8.01
C THR A 103 -9.06 11.37 -8.85
N LYS A 104 -9.22 11.34 -10.17
CA LYS A 104 -8.12 11.58 -11.11
C LYS A 104 -7.44 12.93 -10.90
N GLU A 105 -8.20 13.98 -10.58
CA GLU A 105 -7.65 15.31 -10.33
C GLU A 105 -6.88 15.39 -9.01
N GLU A 106 -7.33 14.66 -7.98
CA GLU A 106 -6.59 14.56 -6.72
C GLU A 106 -5.26 13.81 -6.90
N HIS A 107 -5.25 12.74 -7.71
CA HIS A 107 -4.02 12.06 -8.10
C HIS A 107 -3.03 12.99 -8.81
N LYS A 108 -3.51 13.87 -9.71
CA LYS A 108 -2.68 14.89 -10.36
C LYS A 108 -2.18 15.93 -9.37
N LEU A 109 -3.02 16.38 -8.44
CA LEU A 109 -2.64 17.35 -7.41
C LEU A 109 -1.48 16.83 -6.56
N ILE A 110 -1.55 15.56 -6.12
CA ILE A 110 -0.45 14.91 -5.40
C ILE A 110 0.83 14.92 -6.23
N MET A 111 0.75 14.55 -7.51
CA MET A 111 1.94 14.54 -8.39
C MET A 111 2.54 15.93 -8.58
N ASN A 112 1.72 16.95 -8.83
CA ASN A 112 2.18 18.32 -8.97
C ASN A 112 2.88 18.79 -7.68
N ARG A 113 2.32 18.44 -6.52
CA ARG A 113 2.93 18.77 -5.23
C ARG A 113 4.27 18.07 -5.04
N ILE A 114 4.40 16.81 -5.45
CA ILE A 114 5.66 16.06 -5.41
C ILE A 114 6.72 16.67 -6.33
N VAL A 115 6.36 16.98 -7.58
CA VAL A 115 7.29 17.58 -8.54
C VAL A 115 7.81 18.92 -8.02
N ASN A 116 6.95 19.74 -7.40
CA ASN A 116 7.33 21.02 -6.82
C ASN A 116 8.20 20.92 -5.55
N LYS A 117 8.48 19.71 -5.03
CA LYS A 117 9.41 19.50 -3.91
C LYS A 117 10.87 19.37 -4.36
N PHE A 118 11.13 19.30 -5.67
CA PHE A 118 12.45 19.21 -6.29
C PHE A 118 12.69 20.39 -7.22
#